data_AF-A0A510HJH2-F1
#
_entry.id   AF-A0A510HJH2-F1
#
_cell.length_a   1.000
_cell.length_b   1.000
_cell.length_c   1.000
_cell.angle_alpha   90.00
_cell.angle_beta   90.00
_cell.angle_gamma   90.00
#
_symmetry.space_group_name_H-M   'P 1'
#
loop_
_entity.id
_entity.type
_entity.pdbx_description
1 polymer ?
#
loop_
_entity_poly.entity_id
_entity_poly.type
_entity_poly.pdbx_seq_one_letter_code
_entity_poly.pdbx_strand_id
1 'polypeptide(L)'
;MHPRRTRNPETLGLWYALGRLYSRARGLGNRAVRLGFTATLVSGALVLLSAPLFGTGWAGPFAGVIPPLIGVSAALLFYGIESFRLRGRERALQEALRRSGEDPHRPARDGLGAYHDAQLVLLRSEYEYLLVRGATRSARLFEASFGFAPEDPFETGPLNVAPGTEEMRELRERWERRISMLRAHGREAPELGSREDRAYGVFPREMSVPVELATREAYLTISRRLISERYGRDPLGPGGMAPELRKRIERDLAEYARITGRPYRPPGSAAR
;
A
#
# COMPACT_ATOMS: atom_id res chain seq x y z
N MET A 1 -28.87 8.43 -14.62
CA MET A 1 -28.68 8.40 -13.16
C MET A 1 -28.64 6.92 -12.75
N HIS A 2 -27.46 6.31 -12.62
CA HIS A 2 -27.37 4.92 -12.17
C HIS A 2 -27.47 4.89 -10.64
N PRO A 3 -28.37 4.09 -10.05
CA PRO A 3 -28.43 3.95 -8.60
C PRO A 3 -27.07 3.44 -8.12
N ARG A 4 -26.53 4.06 -7.07
CA ARG A 4 -25.37 3.54 -6.33
C ARG A 4 -25.68 2.07 -6.00
N ARG A 5 -25.08 1.12 -6.71
CA ARG A 5 -25.02 -0.27 -6.23
C ARG A 5 -24.10 -0.25 -5.03
N THR A 6 -24.65 0.03 -3.85
CA THR A 6 -23.98 -0.31 -2.60
C THR A 6 -23.74 -1.81 -2.66
N ARG A 7 -22.46 -2.20 -2.75
CA ARG A 7 -22.06 -3.61 -2.78
C ARG A 7 -22.65 -4.28 -1.55
N ASN A 8 -23.11 -5.53 -1.68
CA ASN A 8 -23.62 -6.29 -0.54
C ASN A 8 -22.53 -6.26 0.58
N PRO A 9 -22.89 -5.93 1.83
CA PRO A 9 -21.93 -5.88 2.95
C PRO A 9 -21.12 -7.17 3.11
N GLU A 10 -21.71 -8.34 2.80
CA GLU A 10 -21.00 -9.62 2.84
C GLU A 10 -19.89 -9.68 1.79
N THR A 11 -20.20 -9.30 0.55
CA THR A 11 -19.24 -9.20 -0.56
C THR A 11 -18.13 -8.19 -0.24
N LEU A 12 -18.48 -7.07 0.39
CA LEU A 12 -17.52 -6.07 0.83
C LEU A 12 -16.56 -6.63 1.90
N GLY A 13 -17.10 -7.39 2.85
CA GLY A 13 -16.30 -8.10 3.86
C GLY A 13 -15.30 -9.08 3.26
N LEU A 14 -15.66 -9.79 2.18
CA LEU A 14 -14.76 -10.68 1.45
C LEU A 14 -13.61 -9.91 0.78
N TRP A 15 -13.90 -8.76 0.15
CA TRP A 15 -12.87 -7.90 -0.42
C TRP A 15 -11.87 -7.41 0.64
N TYR A 16 -12.37 -6.96 1.80
CA TYR A 16 -11.52 -6.53 2.90
C TYR A 16 -10.71 -7.67 3.50
N ALA A 17 -11.28 -8.87 3.60
CA ALA A 17 -10.56 -10.06 4.04
C ALA A 17 -9.41 -10.41 3.07
N LEU A 18 -9.63 -10.30 1.76
CA LEU A 18 -8.61 -10.52 0.75
C LEU A 18 -7.50 -9.46 0.82
N GLY A 19 -7.85 -8.18 0.94
CA GLY A 19 -6.89 -7.10 1.15
C GLY A 19 -6.04 -7.31 2.42
N ARG A 20 -6.66 -7.70 3.54
CA ARG A 20 -5.94 -8.05 4.78
C ARG A 20 -4.97 -9.21 4.58
N LEU A 21 -5.39 -10.25 3.85
CA LEU A 21 -4.55 -11.41 3.55
C LEU A 21 -3.29 -11.00 2.78
N TYR A 22 -3.43 -10.17 1.75
CA TYR A 22 -2.29 -9.66 0.97
C TYR A 22 -1.37 -8.74 1.77
N SER A 23 -1.91 -7.91 2.66
CA SER A 23 -1.06 -7.13 3.57
C SER A 23 -0.26 -8.00 4.53
N ARG A 24 -0.90 -9.03 5.10
CA ARG A 24 -0.20 -9.99 5.97
C ARG A 24 0.91 -10.71 5.21
N ALA A 25 0.72 -10.98 3.92
CA ALA A 25 1.73 -11.60 3.06
C ALA A 25 2.93 -10.69 2.79
N ARG A 26 2.77 -9.35 2.77
CA ARG A 26 3.87 -8.38 2.53
C ARG A 26 5.00 -8.46 3.56
N GLY A 27 4.70 -8.85 4.80
CA GLY A 27 5.68 -8.99 5.89
C GLY A 27 6.15 -10.42 6.17
N LEU A 28 5.79 -11.40 5.34
CA LEU A 28 6.11 -12.81 5.63
C LEU A 28 7.63 -13.08 5.57
N GLY A 29 8.31 -12.57 4.53
CA GLY A 29 9.76 -12.77 4.36
C GLY A 29 10.56 -12.21 5.55
N ASN A 30 10.29 -10.97 5.96
CA ASN A 30 10.97 -10.35 7.09
C ASN A 30 10.76 -11.12 8.40
N ARG A 31 9.56 -11.68 8.63
CA ARG A 31 9.27 -12.51 9.81
C ARG A 31 10.03 -13.83 9.77
N ALA A 32 10.09 -14.49 8.62
CA ALA A 32 10.87 -15.71 8.43
C ALA A 32 12.36 -15.46 8.65
N VAL A 33 12.91 -14.37 8.11
CA VAL A 33 14.32 -13.99 8.29
C VAL A 33 14.62 -13.70 9.77
N ARG A 34 13.77 -12.93 10.45
CA ARG A 34 13.93 -12.65 11.89
C ARG A 34 13.91 -13.94 12.71
N LEU A 35 12.97 -14.84 12.43
CA LEU A 35 12.88 -16.12 13.12
C LEU A 35 14.12 -16.99 12.89
N GLY A 36 14.59 -17.10 11.64
CA GLY A 36 15.81 -17.84 11.33
C GLY A 36 17.03 -17.24 12.03
N PHE A 37 17.16 -15.91 12.01
CA PHE A 37 18.24 -15.22 12.71
C PHE A 37 18.21 -15.47 14.22
N THR A 38 17.04 -15.35 14.85
CA THR A 38 16.88 -15.66 16.28
C THR A 38 17.24 -17.11 16.59
N ALA A 39 16.79 -18.06 15.76
CA ALA A 39 17.11 -19.47 15.93
C ALA A 39 18.62 -19.74 15.78
N THR A 40 19.31 -19.09 14.83
CA THR A 40 20.78 -19.14 14.70
C THR A 40 21.48 -18.64 15.96
N LEU A 41 21.06 -17.50 16.51
CA LEU A 41 21.68 -16.93 17.70
C LEU A 41 21.47 -17.81 18.95
N VAL A 42 20.24 -18.27 19.16
CA VAL A 42 19.90 -19.14 20.31
C VAL A 42 20.64 -20.46 20.22
N SER A 43 20.66 -21.10 19.04
CA SER A 43 21.39 -22.36 18.85
C SER A 43 22.91 -22.15 18.98
N GLY A 44 23.46 -21.04 18.48
CA GLY A 44 24.86 -20.69 18.66
C GLY A 44 25.24 -20.50 20.13
N ALA A 45 24.40 -19.79 20.89
CA ALA A 45 24.59 -19.62 22.33
C ALA A 45 24.54 -20.97 23.07
N LEU A 46 23.60 -21.85 22.72
CA LEU A 46 23.51 -23.19 23.29
C LEU A 46 24.76 -24.04 22.98
N VAL A 47 25.28 -23.98 21.75
CA VAL A 47 26.51 -24.67 21.37
C VAL A 47 27.69 -24.16 22.21
N LEU A 48 27.83 -22.83 22.37
CA LEU A 48 28.89 -22.25 23.19
C LEU A 48 28.77 -22.63 24.68
N LEU A 49 27.56 -22.63 25.24
CA LEU A 49 27.32 -23.04 26.63
C LEU A 49 27.54 -24.54 26.86
N SER A 50 27.38 -25.37 25.83
CA SER A 50 27.62 -26.80 25.93
C SER A 50 29.11 -27.16 26.01
N ALA A 51 29.99 -26.31 25.46
CA ALA A 51 31.42 -26.57 25.39
C ALA A 51 32.09 -26.79 26.78
N PRO A 52 31.85 -25.97 27.81
CA PRO A 52 32.39 -26.22 29.16
C PRO A 52 31.74 -27.41 29.89
N LEU A 53 30.51 -27.81 29.51
CA LEU A 53 29.76 -28.86 30.20
C LEU A 53 30.02 -30.26 29.61
N PHE A 54 30.16 -30.36 28.29
CA PHE A 54 30.21 -31.64 27.56
C PHE A 54 31.42 -31.73 26.62
N GLY A 55 32.25 -30.68 26.53
CA GLY A 55 33.24 -30.53 25.48
C GLY A 55 32.60 -30.23 24.11
N THR A 56 33.42 -30.10 23.07
CA THR A 56 32.96 -29.93 21.68
C THR A 56 32.83 -31.24 20.91
N GLY A 57 33.12 -32.39 21.55
CA GLY A 57 33.17 -33.69 20.90
C GLY A 57 31.84 -34.15 20.29
N TRP A 58 30.70 -33.72 20.85
CA TRP A 58 29.37 -34.05 20.34
C TRP A 58 29.01 -33.32 19.03
N ALA A 59 29.59 -32.14 18.81
CA ALA A 59 29.36 -31.32 17.62
C ALA A 59 30.47 -31.50 16.56
N GLY A 60 31.64 -31.98 16.99
CA GLY A 60 32.79 -32.24 16.11
C GLY A 60 33.20 -31.00 15.28
N PRO A 61 33.71 -31.19 14.05
CA PRO A 61 34.11 -30.07 13.19
C PRO A 61 32.93 -29.22 12.69
N PHE A 62 31.69 -29.64 12.93
CA PHE A 62 30.47 -28.99 12.41
C PHE A 62 29.84 -27.99 13.38
N ALA A 63 30.41 -27.78 14.57
CA ALA A 63 29.88 -26.88 15.59
C ALA A 63 29.57 -25.46 15.07
N GLY A 64 30.38 -24.94 14.14
CA GLY A 64 30.15 -23.63 13.52
C GLY A 64 29.02 -23.61 12.47
N VAL A 65 28.64 -24.76 11.93
CA VAL A 65 27.66 -24.90 10.83
C VAL A 65 26.27 -25.28 11.35
N ILE A 66 26.18 -25.94 12.51
CA ILE A 66 24.92 -26.36 13.12
C ILE A 66 23.97 -25.16 13.35
N PRO A 67 24.40 -24.04 13.99
CA PRO A 67 23.50 -22.91 14.22
C PRO A 67 22.91 -22.27 12.95
N PRO A 68 23.69 -21.92 11.91
CA PRO A 68 23.11 -21.35 10.69
C PRO A 68 22.21 -22.35 9.95
N LEU A 69 22.51 -23.66 9.97
CA LEU A 69 21.62 -24.68 9.40
C LEU A 69 20.27 -24.73 10.11
N ILE A 70 20.26 -24.68 11.45
CA ILE A 70 19.03 -24.63 12.25
C ILE A 70 18.23 -23.37 11.90
N GLY A 71 18.89 -22.22 11.85
CA GLY A 71 18.23 -20.95 11.53
C GLY A 71 17.63 -20.92 10.13
N VAL A 72 18.38 -21.36 9.11
CA VAL A 72 17.88 -21.45 7.73
C VAL A 72 16.71 -22.43 7.64
N SER A 73 16.84 -23.61 8.26
CA SER A 73 15.78 -24.63 8.26
C SER A 73 14.51 -24.11 8.92
N ALA A 74 14.63 -23.43 10.07
CA ALA A 74 13.51 -22.82 10.78
C ALA A 74 12.83 -21.73 9.94
N ALA A 75 13.60 -20.85 9.29
CA ALA A 75 13.07 -19.83 8.40
C ALA A 75 12.34 -20.43 7.19
N LEU A 76 12.94 -21.41 6.53
CA LEU A 76 12.37 -22.07 5.35
C LEU A 76 11.09 -22.83 5.70
N LEU A 77 11.09 -23.59 6.80
CA LEU A 77 9.92 -24.33 7.26
C LEU A 77 8.77 -23.37 7.59
N PHE A 78 9.05 -22.33 8.37
CA PHE A 78 8.06 -21.32 8.72
C PHE A 78 7.49 -20.64 7.47
N TYR A 79 8.36 -20.21 6.55
CA TYR A 79 7.95 -19.58 5.30
C TYR A 79 7.09 -20.51 4.45
N GLY A 80 7.48 -21.77 4.30
CA GLY A 80 6.76 -22.76 3.51
C GLY A 80 5.36 -23.04 4.07
N ILE A 81 5.24 -23.29 5.38
CA ILE A 81 3.96 -23.56 6.04
C ILE A 81 3.03 -22.34 5.92
N GLU A 82 3.49 -21.15 6.27
CA GLU A 82 2.64 -19.95 6.24
C GLU A 82 2.29 -19.56 4.79
N SER A 83 3.20 -19.73 3.83
CA SER A 83 2.90 -19.52 2.41
C SER A 83 1.82 -20.47 1.90
N PHE A 84 1.87 -21.76 2.29
CA PHE A 84 0.85 -22.74 1.93
C PHE A 84 -0.51 -22.37 2.52
N ARG A 85 -0.56 -22.00 3.81
CA ARG A 85 -1.79 -21.55 4.48
C ARG A 85 -2.37 -20.30 3.83
N LEU A 86 -1.54 -19.33 3.48
CA LEU A 86 -1.96 -18.10 2.81
C LEU A 86 -2.57 -18.40 1.44
N ARG A 87 -1.94 -19.27 0.63
CA ARG A 87 -2.48 -19.70 -0.68
C ARG A 87 -3.82 -20.41 -0.55
N GLY A 88 -3.97 -21.28 0.46
CA GLY A 88 -5.25 -21.95 0.73
C GLY A 88 -6.37 -20.96 1.07
N ARG A 89 -6.07 -19.99 1.96
CA ARG A 89 -7.02 -18.92 2.32
C ARG A 89 -7.33 -17.98 1.16
N GLU A 90 -6.33 -17.66 0.35
CA GLU A 90 -6.50 -16.85 -0.85
C GLU A 90 -7.49 -17.52 -1.81
N ARG A 91 -7.27 -18.80 -2.14
CA ARG A 91 -8.18 -19.56 -3.00
C ARG A 91 -9.60 -19.61 -2.44
N ALA A 92 -9.76 -19.82 -1.14
CA ALA A 92 -11.07 -19.86 -0.50
C ALA A 92 -11.80 -18.51 -0.60
N LEU A 93 -11.10 -17.39 -0.40
CA LEU A 93 -11.67 -16.04 -0.55
C LEU A 93 -11.98 -15.69 -2.01
N GLN A 94 -11.09 -16.04 -2.94
CA GLN A 94 -11.31 -15.85 -4.37
C GLN A 94 -12.53 -16.64 -4.85
N GLU A 95 -12.68 -17.87 -4.39
CA GLU A 95 -13.83 -18.71 -4.70
C GLU A 95 -15.12 -18.16 -4.10
N ALA A 96 -15.09 -17.66 -2.85
CA ALA A 96 -16.24 -17.00 -2.24
C ALA A 96 -16.68 -15.74 -3.01
N LEU A 97 -15.71 -14.94 -3.49
CA LEU A 97 -15.97 -13.78 -4.35
C LEU A 97 -16.60 -14.21 -5.69
N ARG A 98 -16.05 -15.25 -6.34
CA ARG A 98 -16.64 -15.78 -7.59
C ARG A 98 -18.07 -16.26 -7.41
N ARG A 99 -18.37 -16.96 -6.32
CA ARG A 99 -19.74 -17.39 -5.98
C ARG A 99 -20.70 -16.25 -5.73
N SER A 100 -20.19 -15.10 -5.28
CA SER A 100 -20.99 -13.88 -5.13
C SER A 100 -21.07 -13.03 -6.42
N GLY A 101 -20.59 -13.57 -7.55
CA GLY A 101 -20.65 -12.93 -8.87
C GLY A 101 -19.54 -11.91 -9.11
N GLU A 102 -18.56 -11.82 -8.22
CA GLU A 102 -17.43 -10.89 -8.32
C GLU A 102 -16.22 -11.52 -9.02
N ASP A 103 -15.41 -10.68 -9.65
CA ASP A 103 -14.12 -11.09 -10.18
C ASP A 103 -13.00 -10.76 -9.16
N PRO A 104 -12.42 -11.75 -8.46
CA PRO A 104 -11.45 -11.50 -7.40
C PRO A 104 -10.14 -10.88 -7.90
N HIS A 105 -9.87 -10.90 -9.20
CA HIS A 105 -8.68 -10.30 -9.79
C HIS A 105 -8.93 -8.88 -10.28
N ARG A 106 -10.18 -8.39 -10.23
CA ARG A 106 -10.56 -7.07 -10.76
C ARG A 106 -11.43 -6.31 -9.76
N PRO A 107 -10.84 -5.83 -8.64
CA PRO A 107 -11.59 -5.25 -7.52
C PRO A 107 -12.42 -4.02 -7.87
N ALA A 108 -11.96 -3.23 -8.85
CA ALA A 108 -12.61 -2.04 -9.35
C ALA A 108 -13.47 -2.27 -10.60
N ARG A 109 -13.60 -3.54 -11.07
CA ARG A 109 -14.41 -3.89 -12.25
C ARG A 109 -15.79 -3.26 -12.17
N ASP A 110 -16.45 -3.45 -11.02
CA ASP A 110 -17.82 -2.99 -10.75
C ASP A 110 -17.93 -1.55 -10.25
N GLY A 111 -16.83 -0.81 -10.27
CA GLY A 111 -16.72 0.57 -9.78
C GLY A 111 -15.92 0.66 -8.48
N LEU A 112 -15.90 1.86 -7.90
CA LEU A 112 -15.04 2.19 -6.76
C LEU A 112 -15.74 2.03 -5.41
N GLY A 113 -16.95 1.46 -5.40
CA GLY A 113 -17.82 1.26 -4.22
C GLY A 113 -17.13 0.73 -2.97
N ALA A 114 -16.19 -0.21 -3.14
CA ALA A 114 -15.49 -0.85 -2.03
C ALA A 114 -14.32 -0.03 -1.44
N TYR A 115 -13.91 1.04 -2.12
CA TYR A 115 -12.77 1.85 -1.73
C TYR A 115 -13.20 3.04 -0.89
N HIS A 116 -12.44 3.28 0.18
CA HIS A 116 -12.54 4.51 0.96
C HIS A 116 -11.78 5.63 0.26
N ASP A 117 -12.24 6.86 0.44
CA ASP A 117 -11.65 8.04 -0.18
C ASP A 117 -10.15 8.19 0.12
N ALA A 118 -9.71 7.95 1.37
CA ALA A 118 -8.29 7.97 1.73
C ALA A 118 -7.46 6.99 0.90
N GLN A 119 -7.99 5.80 0.63
CA GLN A 119 -7.32 4.81 -0.21
C GLN A 119 -7.30 5.24 -1.68
N LEU A 120 -8.39 5.84 -2.18
CA LEU A 120 -8.45 6.35 -3.55
C LEU A 120 -7.47 7.51 -3.76
N VAL A 121 -7.36 8.42 -2.79
CA VAL A 121 -6.35 9.49 -2.79
C VAL A 121 -4.96 8.86 -2.85
N LEU A 122 -4.64 7.87 -1.99
CA LEU A 122 -3.34 7.18 -2.04
C LEU A 122 -3.06 6.54 -3.41
N LEU A 123 -4.00 5.82 -3.98
CA LEU A 123 -3.82 5.19 -5.30
C LEU A 123 -3.62 6.24 -6.40
N ARG A 124 -4.34 7.37 -6.33
CA ARG A 124 -4.17 8.48 -7.27
C ARG A 124 -2.81 9.16 -7.11
N SER A 125 -2.28 9.22 -5.89
CA SER A 125 -0.91 9.68 -5.59
C SER A 125 0.16 8.79 -6.19
N GLU A 126 0.00 7.48 -6.02
CA GLU A 126 0.91 6.50 -6.61
C GLU A 126 0.92 6.62 -8.13
N TYR A 127 -0.25 6.82 -8.76
CA TYR A 127 -0.34 7.05 -10.19
C TYR A 127 0.40 8.33 -10.64
N GLU A 128 0.22 9.48 -9.99
CA GLU A 128 1.02 10.69 -10.28
C GLU A 128 2.51 10.44 -10.16
N TYR A 129 2.92 9.77 -9.08
CA TYR A 129 4.31 9.47 -8.83
C TYR A 129 4.90 8.55 -9.90
N LEU A 130 4.13 7.57 -10.39
CA LEU A 130 4.53 6.73 -11.51
C LEU A 130 4.68 7.53 -12.82
N LEU A 131 3.80 8.51 -13.08
CA LEU A 131 3.90 9.38 -14.25
C LEU A 131 5.20 10.20 -14.22
N VAL A 132 5.51 10.85 -13.09
CA VAL A 132 6.74 11.65 -12.93
C VAL A 132 8.00 10.79 -13.08
N ARG A 133 7.95 9.53 -12.66
CA ARG A 133 9.06 8.57 -12.79
C ARG A 133 9.16 7.91 -14.18
N GLY A 134 8.28 8.25 -15.13
CA GLY A 134 8.24 7.63 -16.46
C GLY A 134 7.83 6.16 -16.46
N ALA A 135 7.18 5.67 -15.39
CA ALA A 135 6.76 4.28 -15.24
C ALA A 135 5.43 4.00 -15.97
N THR A 136 5.40 4.25 -17.28
CA THR A 136 4.19 4.24 -18.12
C THR A 136 3.41 2.93 -18.07
N ARG A 137 4.09 1.78 -18.01
CA ARG A 137 3.42 0.47 -17.92
C ARG A 137 2.63 0.32 -16.62
N SER A 138 3.20 0.73 -15.49
CA SER A 138 2.51 0.68 -14.20
C SER A 138 1.39 1.72 -14.15
N ALA A 139 1.62 2.92 -14.66
CA ALA A 139 0.61 3.98 -14.73
C ALA A 139 -0.65 3.52 -15.51
N ARG A 140 -0.47 2.84 -16.65
CA ARG A 140 -1.58 2.26 -17.43
C ARG A 140 -2.43 1.24 -16.67
N LEU A 141 -1.85 0.52 -15.69
CA LEU A 141 -2.64 -0.38 -14.83
C LEU A 141 -3.67 0.42 -14.03
N PHE A 142 -3.30 1.61 -13.54
CA PHE A 142 -4.22 2.45 -12.78
C PHE A 142 -5.28 3.09 -13.67
N GLU A 143 -4.91 3.55 -14.86
CA GLU A 143 -5.86 4.08 -15.85
C GLU A 143 -6.93 3.02 -16.20
N ALA A 144 -6.49 1.80 -16.49
CA ALA A 144 -7.39 0.72 -16.89
C ALA A 144 -8.19 0.11 -15.73
N SER A 145 -7.67 0.13 -14.50
CA SER A 145 -8.36 -0.46 -13.33
C SER A 145 -9.25 0.54 -12.61
N PHE A 146 -8.78 1.78 -12.43
CA PHE A 146 -9.43 2.79 -11.58
C PHE A 146 -10.01 3.96 -12.39
N GLY A 147 -9.79 4.02 -13.70
CA GLY A 147 -10.29 5.12 -14.53
C GLY A 147 -9.57 6.44 -14.26
N PHE A 148 -8.36 6.41 -13.70
CA PHE A 148 -7.53 7.60 -13.54
C PHE A 148 -7.09 8.14 -14.90
N ALA A 149 -6.86 9.45 -14.96
CA ALA A 149 -6.34 10.09 -16.16
C ALA A 149 -5.37 11.22 -15.80
N PRO A 150 -4.39 11.52 -16.68
CA PRO A 150 -3.48 12.65 -16.48
C PRO A 150 -4.18 14.00 -16.37
N GLU A 151 -5.36 14.14 -17.00
CA GLU A 151 -6.15 15.38 -17.02
C GLU A 151 -7.03 15.55 -15.78
N ASP A 152 -7.01 14.61 -14.83
CA ASP A 152 -7.69 14.81 -13.55
C ASP A 152 -7.10 16.04 -12.83
N PRO A 153 -7.93 16.91 -12.22
CA PRO A 153 -7.50 18.16 -11.59
C PRO A 153 -6.71 17.91 -10.29
N PHE A 154 -5.48 17.44 -10.45
CA PHE A 154 -4.46 17.31 -9.43
C PHE A 154 -3.31 18.27 -9.79
N GLU A 155 -3.62 19.57 -9.88
CA GLU A 155 -2.70 20.64 -10.31
C GLU A 155 -1.36 20.63 -9.56
N THR A 156 -1.29 20.04 -8.36
CA THR A 156 -0.09 19.87 -7.52
C THR A 156 0.06 18.48 -6.92
N GLY A 157 -0.59 17.49 -7.54
CA GLY A 157 -0.67 16.14 -7.01
C GLY A 157 -1.77 16.00 -5.94
N PRO A 158 -1.64 15.02 -5.02
CA PRO A 158 -2.69 14.56 -4.09
C PRO A 158 -3.17 15.56 -3.05
N LEU A 159 -2.54 16.73 -3.06
CA LEU A 159 -2.77 17.80 -2.11
C LEU A 159 -3.95 18.69 -2.46
N ASN A 160 -4.55 18.46 -3.62
CA ASN A 160 -5.70 19.26 -4.02
C ASN A 160 -6.99 18.79 -3.38
N VAL A 161 -7.07 17.51 -3.02
CA VAL A 161 -8.33 16.88 -2.64
C VAL A 161 -8.14 16.05 -1.37
N ALA A 162 -8.91 16.41 -0.35
CA ALA A 162 -8.91 15.70 0.93
C ALA A 162 -10.03 14.62 0.94
N PRO A 163 -9.86 13.53 1.69
CA PRO A 163 -10.91 12.53 1.85
C PRO A 163 -12.20 13.14 2.42
N GLY A 164 -13.37 12.70 1.93
CA GLY A 164 -14.66 13.15 2.44
C GLY A 164 -15.09 14.56 2.01
N THR A 165 -14.35 15.22 1.11
CA THR A 165 -14.77 16.51 0.55
C THR A 165 -15.60 16.34 -0.74
N GLU A 166 -16.27 17.41 -1.13
CA GLU A 166 -17.10 17.44 -2.34
C GLU A 166 -16.26 17.25 -3.61
N GLU A 167 -15.06 17.82 -3.65
CA GLU A 167 -14.12 17.66 -4.76
C GLU A 167 -13.70 16.19 -4.93
N MET A 168 -13.56 15.45 -3.81
CA MET A 168 -13.26 14.01 -3.84
C MET A 168 -14.44 13.21 -4.40
N ARG A 169 -15.67 13.59 -4.04
CA ARG A 169 -16.89 12.98 -4.58
C ARG A 169 -16.97 13.18 -6.09
N GLU A 170 -16.75 14.39 -6.59
CA GLU A 170 -16.77 14.71 -8.01
C GLU A 170 -15.69 13.96 -8.82
N LEU A 171 -14.50 13.78 -8.24
CA LEU A 171 -13.43 12.99 -8.86
C LEU A 171 -13.80 11.51 -8.94
N ARG A 172 -14.30 10.96 -7.84
CA ARG A 172 -14.78 9.58 -7.81
C ARG A 172 -15.86 9.34 -8.86
N GLU A 173 -16.82 10.24 -9.00
CA GLU A 173 -17.86 10.14 -10.03
C GLU A 173 -17.30 10.22 -11.46
N ARG A 174 -16.23 11.00 -11.68
CA ARG A 174 -15.52 11.00 -12.98
C ARG A 174 -14.85 9.66 -13.24
N TRP A 175 -14.13 9.10 -12.27
CA TRP A 175 -13.48 7.81 -12.39
C TRP A 175 -14.48 6.66 -12.60
N GLU A 176 -15.57 6.63 -11.84
CA GLU A 176 -16.65 5.65 -11.99
C GLU A 176 -17.30 5.74 -13.37
N ARG A 177 -17.48 6.95 -13.93
CA ARG A 177 -17.92 7.14 -15.31
C ARG A 177 -16.93 6.55 -16.31
N ARG A 178 -15.63 6.79 -16.16
CA ARG A 178 -14.61 6.21 -17.06
C ARG A 178 -14.56 4.69 -16.97
N ILE A 179 -14.62 4.10 -15.78
CA ILE A 179 -14.71 2.64 -15.59
C ILE A 179 -15.96 2.09 -16.30
N SER A 180 -17.10 2.76 -16.14
CA SER A 180 -18.35 2.35 -16.81
C SER A 180 -18.25 2.43 -18.33
N MET A 181 -17.62 3.49 -18.86
CA MET A 181 -17.36 3.64 -20.30
C MET A 181 -16.43 2.55 -20.82
N LEU A 182 -15.32 2.27 -20.13
CA LEU A 182 -14.39 1.20 -20.50
C LEU A 182 -15.11 -0.15 -20.60
N ARG A 183 -15.95 -0.45 -19.60
CA ARG A 183 -16.76 -1.68 -19.60
C ARG A 183 -17.77 -1.72 -20.73
N ALA A 184 -18.47 -0.61 -21.00
CA ALA A 184 -19.44 -0.52 -22.10
C ALA A 184 -18.80 -0.77 -23.47
N HIS A 185 -17.52 -0.42 -23.63
CA HIS A 185 -16.72 -0.71 -24.82
C HIS A 185 -16.08 -2.12 -24.81
N GLY A 186 -16.47 -2.99 -23.88
CA GLY A 186 -15.92 -4.35 -23.76
C GLY A 186 -14.46 -4.41 -23.31
N ARG A 187 -13.89 -3.30 -22.80
CA ARG A 187 -12.54 -3.31 -22.24
C ARG A 187 -12.58 -3.82 -20.81
N GLU A 188 -12.07 -5.04 -20.62
CA GLU A 188 -11.90 -5.58 -19.27
C GLU A 188 -10.72 -4.91 -18.56
N ALA A 189 -10.90 -4.63 -17.26
CA ALA A 189 -9.81 -4.18 -16.41
C ALA A 189 -8.70 -5.26 -16.36
N PRO A 190 -7.42 -4.87 -16.28
CA PRO A 190 -6.34 -5.84 -16.14
C PRO A 190 -6.49 -6.62 -14.84
N GLU A 191 -6.03 -7.87 -14.84
CA GLU A 191 -5.98 -8.68 -13.63
C GLU A 191 -4.93 -8.12 -12.65
N LEU A 192 -5.35 -7.97 -11.40
CA LEU A 192 -4.53 -7.56 -10.27
C LEU A 192 -4.42 -8.74 -9.31
N GLY A 193 -3.23 -8.95 -8.77
CA GLY A 193 -2.99 -9.99 -7.78
C GLY A 193 -2.20 -9.50 -6.58
N SER A 194 -1.73 -10.49 -5.81
CA SER A 194 -0.90 -10.26 -4.61
C SER A 194 0.36 -9.44 -4.87
N ARG A 195 0.90 -9.47 -6.11
CA ARG A 195 2.09 -8.72 -6.51
C ARG A 195 1.78 -7.22 -6.59
N GLU A 196 0.71 -6.86 -7.31
CA GLU A 196 0.26 -5.49 -7.48
C GLU A 196 -0.21 -4.92 -6.14
N ASP A 197 -0.88 -5.71 -5.29
CA ASP A 197 -1.24 -5.28 -3.93
C ASP A 197 0.00 -5.04 -3.06
N ARG A 198 1.03 -5.87 -3.19
CA ARG A 198 2.29 -5.68 -2.48
C ARG A 198 3.00 -4.39 -2.92
N ALA A 199 2.93 -4.05 -4.20
CA ALA A 199 3.56 -2.86 -4.74
C ALA A 199 2.79 -1.59 -4.35
N TYR A 200 1.47 -1.58 -4.56
CA TYR A 200 0.67 -0.35 -4.56
C TYR A 200 -0.56 -0.36 -3.64
N GLY A 201 -0.91 -1.49 -3.02
CA GLY A 201 -2.11 -1.59 -2.15
C GLY A 201 -3.42 -1.47 -2.91
N VAL A 202 -3.49 -2.06 -4.11
CA VAL A 202 -4.63 -1.93 -5.05
C VAL A 202 -5.93 -2.59 -4.58
N PHE A 203 -5.91 -3.50 -3.59
CA PHE A 203 -7.11 -4.18 -3.11
C PHE A 203 -7.83 -3.37 -2.02
N PRO A 204 -9.18 -3.35 -2.00
CA PRO A 204 -9.95 -2.60 -1.01
C PRO A 204 -9.58 -2.97 0.42
N ARG A 205 -9.43 -1.95 1.28
CA ARG A 205 -9.09 -2.13 2.70
C ARG A 205 -10.19 -1.56 3.58
N GLU A 206 -10.52 -2.30 4.62
CA GLU A 206 -11.31 -1.77 5.73
C GLU A 206 -10.47 -0.71 6.47
N MET A 207 -11.00 0.51 6.58
CA MET A 207 -10.33 1.61 7.26
C MET A 207 -10.65 1.60 8.75
N SER A 208 -9.79 0.97 9.55
CA SER A 208 -9.69 1.29 10.98
C SER A 208 -8.86 2.56 11.17
N VAL A 209 -9.00 3.24 12.30
CA VAL A 209 -8.25 4.49 12.59
C VAL A 209 -6.75 4.36 12.32
N PRO A 210 -6.04 3.30 12.76
CA PRO A 210 -4.61 3.15 12.46
C PRO A 210 -4.31 2.95 10.97
N VAL A 211 -5.18 2.24 10.24
CA VAL A 211 -5.02 2.00 8.80
C VAL A 211 -5.26 3.28 8.02
N GLU A 212 -6.25 4.06 8.42
CA GLU A 212 -6.53 5.36 7.82
C GLU A 212 -5.36 6.33 8.04
N LEU A 213 -4.84 6.44 9.26
CA LEU A 213 -3.68 7.30 9.56
C LEU A 213 -2.45 6.90 8.75
N ALA A 214 -2.15 5.60 8.64
CA ALA A 214 -1.05 5.11 7.82
C ALA A 214 -1.27 5.38 6.32
N THR A 215 -2.52 5.28 5.84
CA THR A 215 -2.89 5.60 4.46
C THR A 215 -2.71 7.09 4.17
N ARG A 216 -3.12 7.95 5.12
CA ARG A 216 -2.94 9.40 5.05
C ARG A 216 -1.47 9.79 5.05
N GLU A 217 -0.69 9.23 5.97
CA GLU A 217 0.76 9.44 6.00
C GLU A 217 1.42 9.06 4.67
N ALA A 218 1.02 7.92 4.08
CA ALA A 218 1.57 7.43 2.83
C ALA A 218 1.29 8.40 1.67
N TYR A 219 0.05 8.84 1.47
CA TYR A 219 -0.25 9.75 0.37
C TYR A 219 0.40 11.12 0.58
N LEU A 220 0.45 11.63 1.82
CA LEU A 220 1.11 12.90 2.15
C LEU A 220 2.63 12.81 1.91
N THR A 221 3.24 11.66 2.17
CA THR A 221 4.66 11.43 1.87
C THR A 221 4.94 11.51 0.36
N ILE A 222 4.10 10.86 -0.46
CA ILE A 222 4.20 10.91 -1.92
C ILE A 222 4.02 12.36 -2.40
N SER A 223 3.00 13.03 -1.89
CA SER A 223 2.72 14.41 -2.21
C SER A 223 3.88 15.35 -1.93
N ARG A 224 4.52 15.24 -0.74
CA ARG A 224 5.69 16.05 -0.38
C ARG A 224 6.82 15.88 -1.39
N ARG A 225 7.04 14.63 -1.83
CA ARG A 225 8.04 14.33 -2.84
C ARG A 225 7.69 14.94 -4.19
N LEU A 226 6.44 14.81 -4.63
CA LEU A 226 5.96 15.40 -5.88
C LEU A 226 6.08 16.93 -5.89
N ILE A 227 5.77 17.59 -4.77
CA ILE A 227 6.01 19.03 -4.62
C ILE A 227 7.48 19.34 -4.83
N SER A 228 8.38 18.64 -4.14
CA SER A 228 9.81 18.90 -4.24
C SER A 228 10.35 18.68 -5.65
N GLU A 229 9.82 17.68 -6.36
CA GLU A 229 10.19 17.40 -7.76
C GLU A 229 9.65 18.48 -8.73
N ARG A 230 8.47 19.07 -8.47
CA ARG A 230 7.82 20.07 -9.34
C ARG A 230 8.26 21.52 -9.08
N TYR A 231 8.47 21.88 -7.82
CA TYR A 231 8.70 23.25 -7.37
C TYR A 231 10.05 23.46 -6.66
N GLY A 232 10.84 22.41 -6.49
CA GLY A 232 12.13 22.47 -5.80
C GLY A 232 12.03 22.28 -4.27
N ARG A 233 13.19 22.40 -3.59
CA ARG A 233 13.30 22.08 -2.15
C ARG A 233 12.54 23.04 -1.22
N ASP A 234 12.34 24.29 -1.64
CA ASP A 234 11.52 25.27 -0.92
C ASP A 234 10.35 25.74 -1.80
N PRO A 235 9.29 24.92 -1.90
CA PRO A 235 8.15 25.19 -2.78
C PRO A 235 7.33 26.41 -2.35
N LEU A 236 7.51 26.88 -1.11
CA LEU A 236 6.76 27.98 -0.54
C LEU A 236 7.59 29.26 -0.42
N GLY A 237 8.83 29.25 -0.96
CA GLY A 237 9.70 30.42 -1.03
C GLY A 237 9.10 31.59 -1.84
N PRO A 238 9.82 32.72 -1.93
CA PRO A 238 9.32 33.95 -2.55
C PRO A 238 9.04 33.88 -4.07
N GLY A 239 9.30 32.74 -4.71
CA GLY A 239 9.01 32.52 -6.13
C GLY A 239 7.53 32.23 -6.38
N GLY A 240 6.77 33.24 -6.81
CA GLY A 240 5.68 33.14 -7.79
C GLY A 240 4.57 32.07 -7.67
N MET A 241 4.36 31.43 -6.52
CA MET A 241 3.29 30.45 -6.35
C MET A 241 1.94 31.13 -6.10
N ALA A 242 0.89 30.67 -6.80
CA ALA A 242 -0.47 31.14 -6.61
C ALA A 242 -0.90 31.01 -5.12
N PRO A 243 -1.56 32.02 -4.53
CA PRO A 243 -1.92 32.02 -3.10
C PRO A 243 -2.77 30.82 -2.66
N GLU A 244 -3.68 30.38 -3.52
CA GLU A 244 -4.58 29.25 -3.29
C GLU A 244 -3.79 27.94 -3.20
N LEU A 245 -2.79 27.81 -4.06
CA LEU A 245 -1.92 26.66 -4.06
C LEU A 245 -1.04 26.62 -2.81
N ARG A 246 -0.48 27.76 -2.42
CA ARG A 246 0.30 27.89 -1.18
C ARG A 246 -0.49 27.36 0.02
N LYS A 247 -1.75 27.80 0.19
CA LYS A 247 -2.64 27.37 1.28
C LYS A 247 -2.88 25.86 1.30
N ARG A 248 -3.05 25.23 0.12
CA ARG A 248 -3.26 23.77 0.01
C ARG A 248 -2.01 23.00 0.45
N ILE A 249 -0.84 23.42 0.00
CA ILE A 249 0.44 22.81 0.39
C ILE A 249 0.67 22.96 1.90
N GLU A 250 0.42 24.14 2.47
CA GLU A 250 0.56 24.39 3.91
C GLU A 250 -0.38 23.50 4.74
N ARG A 251 -1.65 23.37 4.35
CA ARG A 251 -2.64 22.51 5.01
C ARG A 251 -2.13 21.08 5.15
N ASP A 252 -1.59 20.53 4.08
CA ASP A 252 -1.23 19.12 4.03
C ASP A 252 0.13 18.83 4.65
N LEU A 253 1.07 19.78 4.57
CA LEU A 253 2.30 19.71 5.36
C LEU A 253 2.00 19.79 6.86
N ALA A 254 1.02 20.59 7.26
CA ALA A 254 0.56 20.66 8.65
C ALA A 254 -0.16 19.37 9.08
N GLU A 255 -0.96 18.75 8.22
CA GLU A 255 -1.55 17.43 8.48
C GLU A 255 -0.45 16.36 8.63
N TYR A 256 0.52 16.34 7.71
CA TYR A 256 1.64 15.39 7.76
C TYR A 256 2.45 15.53 9.05
N ALA A 257 2.75 16.76 9.46
CA ALA A 257 3.42 17.06 10.72
C ALA A 257 2.63 16.53 11.93
N ARG A 258 1.31 16.70 11.93
CA ARG A 258 0.42 16.21 12.98
C ARG A 258 0.42 14.68 13.07
N ILE A 259 0.36 13.98 11.93
CA ILE A 259 0.33 12.52 11.88
C ILE A 259 1.67 11.92 12.30
N THR A 260 2.78 12.52 11.87
CA THR A 260 4.14 11.99 12.13
C THR A 260 4.78 12.49 13.43
N GLY A 261 4.14 13.42 14.13
CA GLY A 261 4.71 14.09 15.31
C GLY A 261 5.96 14.93 15.00
N ARG A 262 6.21 15.26 13.72
CA ARG A 262 7.35 16.08 13.29
C ARG A 262 6.97 17.56 13.31
N PRO A 263 7.85 18.47 13.75
CA PRO A 263 7.55 19.90 13.74
C PRO A 263 7.37 20.41 12.29
N TYR A 264 6.21 21.02 12.03
CA TYR A 264 6.00 21.84 10.84
C TYR A 264 6.76 23.16 11.03
N ARG A 265 7.74 23.45 10.17
CA ARG A 265 8.33 24.79 10.08
C ARG A 265 7.74 25.51 8.88
N PRO A 266 6.99 26.60 9.08
CA PRO A 266 6.59 27.46 8.00
C PRO A 266 7.85 28.03 7.31
N PRO A 267 7.87 28.13 5.99
CA PRO A 267 8.93 28.83 5.27
C PRO A 267 8.93 30.30 5.67
N GLY A 268 10.13 30.85 5.88
CA GLY A 268 10.33 32.19 6.45
C GLY A 268 10.70 32.20 7.94
N SER A 269 10.61 31.05 8.65
CA SER A 269 11.21 30.91 9.98
C SER A 269 12.72 30.63 9.86
N ALA A 270 13.48 31.53 9.25
CA ALA A 270 14.92 31.59 9.49
C ALA A 270 15.13 32.07 10.93
N ALA A 271 16.06 31.42 11.64
CA ALA A 271 16.41 31.75 13.01
C ALA A 271 16.65 33.26 13.17
N ARG A 272 16.00 33.85 14.17
CA ARG A 272 16.66 34.86 15.00
C ARG A 272 17.23 34.13 16.20
#